data_AF-A0A1C0ARV9-F1
#
_entry.id   AF-A0A1C0ARV9-F1
#
_cell.length_a   1.000
_cell.length_b   1.000
_cell.length_c   1.000
_cell.angle_alpha   90.00
_cell.angle_beta   90.00
_cell.angle_gamma   90.00
#
_symmetry.space_group_name_H-M   'P 1'
#
loop_
_entity.id
_entity.type
_entity.pdbx_description
1 polymer ?
#
loop_
_entity_poly.entity_id
_entity_poly.type
_entity_poly.pdbx_seq_one_letter_code
_entity_poly.pdbx_strand_id
1 'polypeptide(L)'
;MGPWALTLLLVAAVWPATWGGITGLTFVQGHSMEPTYYTGDLVLTIRQPAYEVGDVISFQVPPGQAGEGGRAIHRISAVGTLDGAEAYVTLGDNNAEADPWLTPSRHIMGRAVAHVPKVGLLLGSSLQRILLGGAAALVVLALLWPSRAPTPDSEPAA
;
A
#
# COMPACT_ATOMS: atom_id res chain seq x y z
N MET A 1 -1.21 3.26 28.54
CA MET A 1 -0.95 2.45 27.32
C MET A 1 0.56 2.43 27.13
N GLY A 2 1.20 1.26 27.24
CA GLY A 2 2.67 1.20 27.14
C GLY A 2 3.17 1.58 25.74
N PRO A 3 4.45 1.98 25.60
CA PRO A 3 5.05 2.35 24.31
C PRO A 3 4.90 1.26 23.24
N TRP A 4 4.76 0.00 23.66
CA TRP A 4 4.52 -1.16 22.80
C TRP A 4 3.24 -1.10 21.97
N ALA A 5 2.16 -0.56 22.53
CA ALA A 5 0.88 -0.49 21.83
C ALA A 5 0.99 0.44 20.61
N LEU A 6 1.69 1.56 20.75
CA LEU A 6 1.92 2.52 19.67
C LEU A 6 2.80 1.90 18.57
N THR A 7 3.88 1.21 18.94
CA THR A 7 4.77 0.56 17.97
C THR A 7 4.03 -0.52 17.18
N LEU A 8 3.26 -1.39 17.84
CA LEU A 8 2.48 -2.43 17.18
C LEU A 8 1.41 -1.82 16.25
N LEU A 9 0.75 -0.75 16.69
CA LEU A 9 -0.20 0.00 15.86
C LEU A 9 0.45 0.58 14.61
N LEU A 10 1.63 1.19 14.74
CA LEU A 10 2.36 1.76 13.61
C LEU A 10 2.79 0.68 12.61
N VAL A 11 3.33 -0.45 13.09
CA VAL A 11 3.71 -1.59 12.24
C VAL A 11 2.50 -2.15 11.50
N ALA A 12 1.38 -2.35 12.21
CA ALA A 12 0.15 -2.82 11.60
C ALA A 12 -0.39 -1.83 10.53
N ALA A 13 -0.30 -0.52 10.79
CA ALA A 13 -0.74 0.52 9.87
C ALA A 13 0.08 0.54 8.57
N VAL A 14 1.39 0.32 8.65
CA VAL A 14 2.27 0.26 7.46
C VAL A 14 2.43 -1.14 6.87
N TRP A 15 1.71 -2.14 7.40
CA TRP A 15 1.83 -3.52 6.95
C TRP A 15 1.48 -3.63 5.46
N PRO A 16 2.32 -4.26 4.62
CA PRO A 16 2.11 -4.32 3.18
C PRO A 16 0.84 -5.09 2.78
N ALA A 17 0.07 -4.55 1.84
CA ALA A 17 -1.14 -5.15 1.28
C ALA A 17 -0.86 -6.50 0.59
N THR A 18 0.33 -6.69 0.05
CA THR A 18 0.78 -7.98 -0.52
C THR A 18 0.87 -9.09 0.53
N TRP A 19 1.01 -8.74 1.81
CA TRP A 19 1.12 -9.67 2.94
C TRP A 19 -0.10 -9.61 3.87
N GLY A 20 -1.24 -9.15 3.36
CA GLY A 20 -2.49 -9.05 4.12
C GLY A 20 -2.65 -7.77 4.93
N GLY A 21 -1.77 -6.79 4.75
CA GLY A 21 -1.91 -5.47 5.35
C GLY A 21 -2.82 -4.54 4.56
N ILE A 22 -2.77 -3.27 4.92
CA ILE A 22 -3.61 -2.24 4.30
C ILE A 22 -2.83 -1.33 3.36
N THR A 23 -1.51 -1.29 3.44
CA THR A 23 -0.69 -0.30 2.74
C THR A 23 -0.05 -0.90 1.48
N GLY A 24 -0.26 -0.28 0.32
CA GLY A 24 0.39 -0.64 -0.94
C GLY A 24 1.32 0.46 -1.44
N LEU A 25 2.40 0.05 -2.08
CA LEU A 25 3.31 0.94 -2.81
C LEU A 25 3.37 0.46 -4.26
N THR A 26 3.14 1.37 -5.20
CA THR A 26 3.13 1.08 -6.64
C THR A 26 4.03 2.07 -7.37
N PHE A 27 5.02 1.53 -8.09
CA PHE A 27 5.85 2.31 -9.00
C PHE A 27 5.15 2.38 -10.35
N VAL A 28 4.90 3.60 -10.82
CA VAL A 28 4.25 3.84 -12.09
C VAL A 28 5.26 3.60 -13.21
N GLN A 29 4.85 2.80 -14.18
CA GLN A 29 5.63 2.44 -15.37
C GLN A 29 4.73 2.59 -16.60
N GLY A 30 5.26 3.18 -17.66
CA GLY A 30 4.51 3.48 -18.87
C GLY A 30 3.74 4.80 -18.79
N HIS A 31 2.83 4.98 -19.75
CA HIS A 31 2.15 6.26 -20.00
C HIS A 31 0.62 6.16 -19.83
N SER A 32 0.08 5.02 -19.41
CA SER A 32 -1.37 4.76 -19.36
C SER A 32 -2.11 5.64 -18.35
N MET A 33 -1.40 6.18 -17.37
CA MET A 33 -1.95 7.05 -16.34
C MET A 33 -1.62 8.53 -16.55
N GLU A 34 -1.01 8.92 -17.67
CA GLU A 34 -0.77 10.33 -17.94
C GLU A 34 -2.10 11.08 -18.19
N PRO A 35 -2.21 12.37 -17.80
CA PRO A 35 -1.22 13.19 -17.07
C PRO A 35 -1.30 13.02 -15.54
N THR A 36 -2.13 12.11 -15.03
CA THR A 36 -2.33 11.93 -13.59
C THR A 36 -1.08 11.42 -12.89
N TYR A 37 -0.43 10.40 -13.46
CA TYR A 37 0.85 9.86 -12.98
C TYR A 37 1.81 9.63 -14.14
N TYR A 38 3.09 9.82 -13.87
CA TYR A 38 4.17 9.63 -14.84
C TYR A 38 5.07 8.45 -14.46
N THR A 39 5.78 7.92 -15.46
CA THR A 39 6.81 6.89 -15.22
C THR A 39 7.81 7.38 -14.16
N GLY A 40 8.05 6.53 -13.15
CA GLY A 40 8.94 6.84 -12.04
C GLY A 40 8.26 7.41 -10.81
N ASP A 41 6.96 7.69 -10.86
CA ASP A 41 6.20 8.10 -9.68
C ASP A 41 6.01 6.92 -8.73
N LEU A 42 5.99 7.23 -7.42
CA LEU A 42 5.62 6.29 -6.38
C LEU A 42 4.24 6.66 -5.83
N VAL A 43 3.29 5.74 -5.96
CA VAL A 43 1.93 5.92 -5.46
C VAL A 43 1.74 5.08 -4.20
N LEU A 44 1.27 5.74 -3.14
CA LEU A 44 0.81 5.13 -1.91
C LEU A 44 -0.67 4.77 -2.07
N THR A 45 -1.00 3.52 -1.83
CA THR A 45 -2.39 3.03 -1.86
C THR A 45 -2.82 2.47 -0.51
N ILE A 46 -4.10 2.61 -0.17
CA ILE A 46 -4.69 2.03 1.05
C ILE A 46 -5.84 1.11 0.64
N ARG A 47 -5.85 -0.13 1.16
CA ARG A 47 -6.98 -1.05 0.98
C ARG A 47 -8.25 -0.48 1.62
N GLN A 48 -9.34 -0.56 0.88
CA GLN A 48 -10.66 -0.12 1.32
C GLN A 48 -11.65 -1.29 1.26
N PRO A 49 -12.72 -1.26 2.07
CA PRO A 49 -13.77 -2.29 2.02
C PRO A 49 -14.59 -2.25 0.73
N ALA A 50 -14.70 -1.08 0.10
CA ALA A 50 -15.35 -0.84 -1.17
C ALA A 50 -14.58 0.25 -1.93
N TYR A 51 -14.78 0.30 -3.25
CA TYR A 51 -14.20 1.29 -4.14
C TYR A 51 -15.29 1.87 -5.03
N GLU A 52 -15.09 3.09 -5.51
CA GLU A 52 -16.10 3.84 -6.26
C GLU A 52 -15.58 4.27 -7.64
N VAL A 53 -16.50 4.60 -8.54
CA VAL A 53 -16.15 5.19 -9.84
C VAL A 53 -15.33 6.46 -9.62
N GLY A 54 -14.22 6.58 -10.33
CA GLY A 54 -13.27 7.69 -10.21
C GLY A 54 -12.07 7.38 -9.31
N ASP A 55 -12.13 6.33 -8.50
CA ASP A 55 -10.99 5.91 -7.69
C ASP A 55 -9.85 5.41 -8.56
N VAL A 56 -8.62 5.85 -8.27
CA VAL A 56 -7.43 5.25 -8.86
C VAL A 56 -6.96 4.13 -7.96
N ILE A 57 -6.91 2.92 -8.49
CA ILE A 57 -6.60 1.72 -7.72
C ILE A 57 -5.36 1.04 -8.28
N SER A 58 -4.54 0.47 -7.39
CA SER A 58 -3.54 -0.51 -7.81
C SER A 58 -4.09 -1.90 -7.62
N PHE A 59 -3.90 -2.77 -8.61
CA PHE A 59 -4.41 -4.14 -8.60
C PHE A 59 -3.44 -5.11 -9.27
N GLN A 60 -3.64 -6.39 -9.03
CA GLN A 60 -2.94 -7.47 -9.73
C GLN A 60 -3.75 -7.89 -10.95
N VAL A 61 -3.09 -7.98 -12.10
CA VAL A 61 -3.71 -8.44 -13.34
C VAL A 61 -4.22 -9.87 -13.15
N PRO A 62 -5.51 -10.14 -13.44
CA PRO A 62 -6.10 -11.47 -13.24
C PRO A 62 -5.42 -12.58 -14.04
N PRO A 63 -5.56 -13.85 -13.62
CA PRO A 63 -5.06 -14.99 -14.37
C PRO A 63 -5.63 -15.07 -15.79
N GLY A 64 -4.82 -15.51 -16.75
CA GLY A 64 -5.24 -15.66 -18.15
C GLY A 64 -5.29 -14.36 -18.96
N GLN A 65 -4.83 -13.25 -18.39
CA GLN A 65 -4.70 -11.95 -19.07
C GLN A 65 -3.24 -11.62 -19.37
N ALA A 66 -3.00 -10.77 -20.38
CA ALA A 66 -1.66 -10.28 -20.68
C ALA A 66 -1.10 -9.48 -19.49
N GLY A 67 0.05 -9.89 -18.96
CA GLY A 67 0.63 -9.30 -17.75
C GLY A 67 0.14 -9.92 -16.44
N GLU A 68 -0.46 -11.11 -16.48
CA GLU A 68 -0.87 -11.91 -15.32
C GLU A 68 0.12 -11.85 -14.15
N GLY A 69 -0.42 -11.65 -12.95
CA GLY A 69 0.36 -11.54 -11.71
C GLY A 69 1.17 -10.24 -11.58
N GLY A 70 1.32 -9.50 -12.68
CA GLY A 70 1.83 -8.14 -12.70
C GLY A 70 0.92 -7.16 -11.98
N ARG A 71 1.49 -6.02 -11.58
CA ARG A 71 0.75 -4.92 -10.97
C ARG A 71 0.44 -3.84 -11.98
N ALA A 72 -0.81 -3.41 -12.01
CA ALA A 72 -1.27 -2.26 -12.75
C ALA A 72 -1.85 -1.20 -11.80
N ILE A 73 -2.03 0.01 -12.31
CA ILE A 73 -2.70 1.12 -11.62
C ILE A 73 -3.53 1.87 -12.63
N HIS A 74 -4.86 1.87 -12.46
CA HIS A 74 -5.82 2.52 -13.36
C HIS A 74 -6.99 3.09 -12.57
N ARG A 75 -7.80 3.93 -13.22
CA ARG A 75 -9.01 4.52 -12.64
C ARG A 75 -10.22 3.62 -12.84
N ILE A 76 -11.06 3.48 -11.83
CA ILE A 76 -12.36 2.81 -11.97
C ILE A 76 -13.26 3.69 -12.84
N SER A 77 -13.67 3.14 -13.99
CA SER A 77 -14.60 3.81 -14.91
C SER A 77 -16.04 3.34 -14.71
N ALA A 78 -16.25 2.11 -14.24
CA ALA A 78 -17.56 1.56 -13.94
C ALA A 78 -17.49 0.45 -12.90
N VAL A 79 -18.63 0.20 -12.25
CA VAL A 79 -18.86 -0.95 -11.37
C VAL A 79 -19.68 -1.99 -12.14
N GLY A 80 -19.25 -3.24 -12.06
CA GLY A 80 -19.90 -4.40 -12.64
C GLY A 80 -20.01 -5.55 -11.64
N THR A 81 -20.41 -6.71 -12.13
CA THR A 81 -20.59 -7.91 -11.31
C THR A 81 -19.88 -9.09 -11.97
N LEU A 82 -19.08 -9.82 -11.19
CA LEU A 82 -18.42 -11.06 -11.59
C LEU A 82 -18.71 -12.13 -10.54
N ASP A 83 -19.26 -13.27 -10.96
CA ASP A 83 -19.61 -14.39 -10.08
C ASP A 83 -20.52 -14.00 -8.90
N GLY A 84 -21.43 -13.05 -9.12
CA GLY A 84 -22.34 -12.54 -8.10
C GLY A 84 -21.71 -11.59 -7.07
N ALA A 85 -20.44 -11.22 -7.25
CA ALA A 85 -19.74 -10.24 -6.44
C ALA A 85 -19.40 -8.98 -7.24
N GLU A 86 -19.23 -7.85 -6.53
CA GLU A 86 -18.82 -6.59 -7.15
C GLU A 86 -17.42 -6.71 -7.79
N ALA A 87 -17.29 -6.18 -8.99
CA ALA A 87 -16.04 -6.07 -9.72
C ALA A 87 -15.99 -4.74 -10.46
N TYR A 88 -14.79 -4.31 -10.83
CA TYR A 88 -14.58 -2.97 -11.36
C TYR A 88 -14.03 -3.02 -12.78
N VAL A 89 -14.56 -2.14 -13.62
CA VAL A 89 -13.97 -1.82 -14.92
C VAL A 89 -12.92 -0.75 -14.68
N THR A 90 -11.71 -1.01 -15.13
CA THR A 90 -10.58 -0.10 -14.98
C THR A 90 -10.18 0.49 -16.34
N LEU A 91 -9.78 1.75 -16.33
CA LEU A 91 -9.34 2.50 -17.51
C LEU A 91 -8.15 3.37 -17.12
N GLY A 92 -7.05 3.24 -17.88
CA GLY A 92 -5.94 4.18 -17.78
C GLY A 92 -6.39 5.56 -18.25
N ASP A 93 -6.00 6.61 -17.52
CA ASP A 93 -6.39 7.99 -17.85
C ASP A 93 -5.94 8.44 -19.27
N ASN A 94 -4.91 7.79 -19.83
CA ASN A 94 -4.40 8.01 -21.18
C ASN A 94 -4.74 6.86 -22.17
N ASN A 95 -5.57 5.90 -21.77
CA ASN A 95 -5.95 4.79 -22.63
C ASN A 95 -7.23 5.14 -23.41
N ALA A 96 -7.33 4.68 -24.67
CA ALA A 96 -8.54 4.85 -25.47
C ALA A 96 -9.66 3.87 -25.09
N GLU A 97 -9.30 2.73 -24.52
CA GLU A 97 -10.20 1.63 -24.20
C GLU A 97 -9.95 1.14 -22.77
N ALA A 98 -11.02 0.63 -22.14
CA ALA A 98 -10.94 0.03 -20.82
C ALA A 98 -10.16 -1.29 -20.85
N ASP A 99 -9.67 -1.71 -19.69
CA ASP A 99 -9.02 -3.00 -19.55
C ASP A 99 -10.01 -4.13 -19.94
N PRO A 100 -9.56 -5.17 -20.68
CA PRO A 100 -10.44 -6.20 -21.23
C PRO A 100 -10.92 -7.22 -20.17
N TRP A 101 -10.73 -6.94 -18.88
CA TRP A 101 -11.14 -7.78 -17.76
C TRP A 101 -11.88 -6.98 -16.70
N LEU A 102 -12.67 -7.68 -15.89
CA LEU A 102 -13.19 -7.13 -14.64
C LEU A 102 -12.19 -7.38 -13.51
N THR A 103 -11.98 -6.37 -12.68
CA THR A 103 -11.08 -6.41 -11.54
C THR A 103 -11.90 -6.64 -10.26
N PRO A 104 -11.93 -7.85 -9.68
CA PRO A 104 -12.66 -8.09 -8.44
C PRO A 104 -11.90 -7.47 -7.26
N SER A 105 -12.62 -7.07 -6.19
CA SER A 105 -12.02 -6.40 -5.02
C SER A 105 -10.84 -7.16 -4.39
N ARG A 106 -10.83 -8.50 -4.49
CA ARG A 106 -9.73 -9.35 -3.99
C ARG A 106 -8.38 -9.12 -4.70
N HIS A 107 -8.41 -8.65 -5.96
CA HIS A 107 -7.23 -8.32 -6.73
C HIS A 107 -6.76 -6.87 -6.51
N ILE A 108 -7.53 -6.05 -5.78
CA ILE A 108 -7.19 -4.67 -5.49
C ILE A 108 -6.27 -4.59 -4.27
N MET A 109 -5.13 -3.92 -4.47
CA MET A 109 -4.10 -3.68 -3.46
C MET A 109 -4.31 -2.37 -2.70
N GLY A 110 -5.17 -1.49 -3.22
CA GLY A 110 -5.68 -0.32 -2.53
C GLY A 110 -5.99 0.83 -3.48
N ARG A 111 -6.66 1.84 -2.94
CA ARG A 111 -6.92 3.12 -3.58
C ARG A 111 -5.77 4.07 -3.36
N ALA A 112 -5.35 4.79 -4.40
CA ALA A 112 -4.33 5.83 -4.32
C ALA A 112 -4.77 6.95 -3.38
N VAL A 113 -3.90 7.29 -2.43
CA VAL A 113 -4.15 8.35 -1.42
C VAL A 113 -3.09 9.44 -1.47
N ALA A 114 -1.90 9.14 -1.97
CA ALA A 114 -0.80 10.08 -2.16
C ALA A 114 0.15 9.56 -3.24
N HIS A 115 0.92 10.46 -3.86
CA HIS A 115 2.01 10.07 -4.74
C HIS A 115 3.20 11.02 -4.56
N VAL A 116 4.40 10.52 -4.85
CA VAL A 116 5.62 11.33 -4.87
C VAL A 116 6.27 11.18 -6.26
N PRO A 117 6.42 12.27 -7.01
CA PRO A 117 6.97 12.20 -8.35
C PRO A 117 8.42 11.71 -8.38
N LYS A 118 8.78 10.94 -9.40
CA LYS A 118 10.18 10.53 -9.73
C LYS A 118 10.95 9.74 -8.67
N VAL A 119 10.36 9.39 -7.52
CA VAL A 119 11.04 8.63 -6.45
C VAL A 119 11.36 7.19 -6.88
N GLY A 120 10.54 6.61 -7.74
CA GLY A 120 10.78 5.27 -8.31
C GLY A 120 12.07 5.15 -9.10
N LEU A 121 12.52 6.24 -9.73
CA LEU A 121 13.77 6.27 -10.49
C LEU A 121 15.00 6.22 -9.58
N LEU A 122 14.91 6.73 -8.36
CA LEU A 122 16.03 6.80 -7.42
C LEU A 122 16.13 5.55 -6.55
N LEU A 123 14.99 5.01 -6.11
CA LEU A 123 14.96 4.00 -5.04
C LEU A 123 14.42 2.65 -5.49
N GLY A 124 13.68 2.57 -6.61
CA GLY A 124 13.14 1.33 -7.18
C GLY A 124 12.56 0.36 -6.15
N SER A 125 12.72 -0.94 -6.37
CA SER A 125 12.30 -2.00 -5.43
C SER A 125 13.06 -2.01 -4.09
N SER A 126 14.13 -1.24 -3.96
CA SER A 126 14.92 -1.15 -2.73
C SER A 126 14.22 -0.34 -1.65
N LEU A 127 13.37 0.63 -2.02
CA LEU A 127 12.65 1.45 -1.04
C LEU A 127 11.78 0.62 -0.10
N GLN A 128 11.03 -0.34 -0.65
CA GLN A 128 10.17 -1.20 0.16
C GLN A 128 10.98 -2.03 1.17
N ARG A 129 12.14 -2.55 0.75
CA ARG A 129 13.05 -3.28 1.65
C ARG A 129 13.64 -2.39 2.74
N ILE A 130 14.01 -1.15 2.39
CA ILE A 130 14.53 -0.16 3.33
C ILE A 130 13.47 0.23 4.36
N LEU A 131 12.23 0.49 3.93
CA LEU A 131 11.14 0.85 4.84
C LEU A 131 10.78 -0.30 5.79
N LEU A 132 10.71 -1.54 5.29
CA LEU A 132 10.47 -2.71 6.14
C LEU A 132 11.63 -2.97 7.10
N GLY A 133 12.87 -2.88 6.62
CA GLY A 133 14.06 -3.02 7.44
C GLY A 133 14.17 -1.94 8.51
N GLY A 134 13.86 -0.69 8.16
CA GLY A 134 13.84 0.45 9.07
C GLY A 134 12.72 0.30 10.13
N ALA A 135 11.52 -0.10 9.71
CA ALA A 135 10.43 -0.38 10.65
C ALA A 135 10.80 -1.52 11.61
N ALA A 136 11.37 -2.62 11.11
CA ALA A 136 11.86 -3.71 11.95
C ALA A 136 12.99 -3.27 12.90
N ALA A 137 13.93 -2.45 12.43
CA ALA A 137 15.00 -1.91 13.26
C ALA A 137 14.46 -0.99 14.37
N LEU A 138 13.49 -0.13 14.06
CA LEU A 138 12.82 0.71 15.06
C LEU A 138 12.06 -0.14 16.09
N VAL A 139 11.43 -1.25 15.66
CA VAL A 139 10.80 -2.21 16.58
C VAL A 139 11.84 -2.83 17.50
N VAL A 140 12.97 -3.30 16.97
CA VAL A 140 14.06 -3.89 17.78
C VAL A 140 14.63 -2.86 18.75
N LEU A 141 14.91 -1.64 18.31
CA LEU A 141 15.41 -0.57 19.17
C LEU A 141 14.41 -0.20 20.26
N ALA A 142 13.12 -0.16 19.94
CA ALA A 142 12.08 0.02 20.94
C ALA A 142 12.08 -1.15 21.94
N LEU A 143 12.11 -2.40 21.46
CA LEU A 143 12.14 -3.65 22.27
C LEU A 143 13.29 -3.68 23.28
N LEU A 144 14.44 -3.16 22.87
CA LEU A 144 15.65 -3.12 23.68
C LEU A 144 15.75 -1.86 24.54
N TRP A 145 14.77 -0.93 24.48
CA TRP A 145 14.83 0.31 25.25
C TRP A 145 14.65 0.03 26.75
N PRO A 146 15.67 0.32 27.59
CA PRO A 146 15.60 0.04 29.01
C PRO A 146 14.58 0.98 29.67
N SER A 147 13.42 0.44 30.03
CA SER A 147 12.42 1.12 30.86
C SER A 147 12.98 1.16 32.29
N ARG A 148 13.59 2.27 32.69
CA ARG A 148 14.04 2.44 34.08
C ARG A 148 12.82 2.38 34.99
N ALA A 149 12.78 1.39 35.89
CA ALA A 149 11.84 1.39 37.00
C ALA A 149 12.19 2.55 37.95
N PRO A 150 11.20 3.27 38.50
CA PRO A 150 11.45 4.21 39.59
C PRO A 150 12.10 3.45 40.75
N THR A 151 13.31 3.83 41.14
CA THR A 151 13.93 3.36 42.39
C THR A 151 13.00 3.73 43.53
N PRO A 152 12.58 2.77 44.39
CA PRO A 152 11.87 3.11 45.61
C PRO A 152 12.83 3.97 46.45
N ASP A 153 12.40 5.18 46.80
CA ASP A 153 13.16 6.06 47.67
C ASP A 153 13.51 5.29 48.96
N SER A 154 14.80 5.29 49.27
CA SER A 154 15.39 4.69 50.46
C SER A 154 14.70 5.22 51.72
N GLU A 155 14.02 4.33 52.43
CA GLU A 155 13.50 4.56 53.78
C GLU A 155 14.68 4.90 54.72
N PRO A 156 14.64 6.01 55.47
CA PRO A 156 15.77 6.42 56.31
C PRO A 156 15.94 5.44 57.48
N ALA A 157 17.20 5.00 57.67
CA ALA A 157 17.61 4.13 58.77
C ALA A 157 17.25 4.73 60.14
N ALA A 158 16.60 3.92 60.98
CA ALA A 158 16.36 4.20 62.39
C ALA A 158 17.62 3.96 63.24
#